data_AF-A0A6G3WM49-F1
#
_entry.id   AF-A0A6G3WM49-F1
#
_cell.length_a   1.000
_cell.length_b   1.000
_cell.length_c   1.000
_cell.angle_alpha   90.00
_cell.angle_beta   90.00
_cell.angle_gamma   90.00
#
_symmetry.space_group_name_H-M   'P 1'
#
loop_
_entity.id
_entity.type
_entity.pdbx_description
1 polymer ?
#
loop_
_entity_poly.entity_id
_entity_poly.type
_entity_poly.pdbx_seq_one_letter_code
_entity_poly.pdbx_strand_id
1 'polypeptide(L)'
;PLTRQVIETPQHFMLRVAAGLAEDESARALDEVAALYGLMSRLDYLPSSPTLFNSGTRHPQMSSCYLLDSPKDELDSIYDRYHQVARLSKHAGGIGLSYSRIRARGSLIRGTNGHSNGIVPFLKTLDASVAAVNQGGRRKG
;
A
#
# COMPACT_ATOMS: atom_id res chain seq x y z
N PRO A 1 12.04 -4.01 -16.32
CA PRO A 1 13.51 -4.23 -16.30
C PRO A 1 13.84 -5.44 -17.19
N LEU A 2 14.96 -5.41 -17.92
CA LEU A 2 15.37 -6.50 -18.81
C LEU A 2 16.28 -7.53 -18.10
N THR A 3 16.95 -7.15 -17.00
CA THR A 3 17.85 -8.00 -16.21
C THR A 3 17.66 -7.77 -14.70
N ARG A 4 18.29 -8.61 -13.87
CA ARG A 4 18.38 -8.47 -12.39
C ARG A 4 19.72 -7.86 -11.93
N GLN A 5 20.42 -7.15 -12.81
CA GLN A 5 21.68 -6.51 -12.46
C GLN A 5 21.45 -5.41 -11.42
N VAL A 6 22.25 -5.42 -10.35
CA VAL A 6 22.23 -4.35 -9.34
C VAL A 6 22.93 -3.13 -9.93
N ILE A 7 22.23 -1.99 -9.96
CA ILE A 7 22.72 -0.73 -10.55
C ILE A 7 23.02 0.36 -9.52
N GLU A 8 22.64 0.17 -8.25
CA GLU A 8 22.87 1.14 -7.18
C GLU A 8 23.78 0.55 -6.09
N THR A 9 24.71 1.37 -5.60
CA THR A 9 25.42 1.10 -4.34
C THR A 9 24.56 1.58 -3.16
N PRO A 10 24.81 1.15 -1.91
CA PRO A 10 24.09 1.66 -0.75
C PRO A 10 24.12 3.18 -0.62
N GLN A 11 25.24 3.82 -0.95
CA GLN A 11 25.37 5.29 -0.88
C GLN A 11 24.56 5.99 -1.97
N HIS A 12 24.59 5.49 -3.22
CA HIS A 12 23.73 6.01 -4.30
C HIS A 12 22.24 5.82 -3.96
N PHE A 13 21.89 4.68 -3.37
CA PHE A 13 20.54 4.38 -2.93
C PHE A 13 20.04 5.39 -1.89
N MET A 14 20.83 5.67 -0.85
CA MET A 14 20.47 6.64 0.19
C MET A 14 20.41 8.07 -0.36
N LEU A 15 21.35 8.45 -1.24
CA LEU A 15 21.33 9.76 -1.87
C LEU A 15 20.09 9.95 -2.77
N ARG A 16 19.71 8.93 -3.56
CA ARG A 16 18.47 8.95 -4.34
C ARG A 16 17.25 9.12 -3.44
N VAL A 17 17.20 8.43 -2.31
CA VAL A 17 16.08 8.56 -1.37
C VAL A 17 16.01 9.98 -0.81
N ALA A 18 17.14 10.54 -0.37
CA ALA A 18 17.19 11.90 0.17
C ALA A 18 16.77 12.95 -0.88
N ALA A 19 17.35 12.90 -2.08
CA ALA A 19 17.01 13.79 -3.18
C ALA A 19 15.56 13.61 -3.66
N GLY A 20 15.06 12.37 -3.69
CA GLY A 20 13.69 12.07 -4.09
C GLY A 20 12.62 12.51 -3.09
N LEU A 21 13.02 12.99 -1.91
CA LEU A 21 12.15 13.58 -0.88
C LEU A 21 12.28 15.10 -0.79
N ALA A 22 13.20 15.72 -1.55
CA ALA A 22 13.33 17.16 -1.61
C ALA A 22 12.05 17.81 -2.17
N GLU A 23 11.62 18.91 -1.57
CA GLU A 23 10.41 19.63 -2.00
C GLU A 23 10.64 20.38 -3.32
N ASP A 24 11.83 20.96 -3.49
CA ASP A 24 12.23 21.74 -4.65
C ASP A 24 13.76 21.68 -4.91
N GLU A 25 14.24 22.52 -5.83
CA GLU A 25 15.66 22.62 -6.22
C GLU A 25 16.39 23.80 -5.55
N SER A 26 15.83 24.37 -4.48
CA SER A 26 16.44 25.50 -3.79
C SER A 26 17.74 25.11 -3.07
N ALA A 27 18.58 26.10 -2.76
CA ALA A 27 19.77 25.88 -1.93
C ALA A 27 19.41 25.30 -0.55
N ARG A 28 18.26 25.70 0.00
CA ARG A 28 17.75 25.15 1.25
C ARG A 28 17.41 23.65 1.11
N ALA A 29 16.73 23.26 0.03
CA ALA A 29 16.42 21.85 -0.21
C ALA A 29 17.71 21.02 -0.36
N LEU A 30 18.76 21.58 -0.97
CA LEU A 30 20.06 20.91 -1.06
C LEU A 30 20.68 20.66 0.33
N ASP A 31 20.58 21.61 1.25
CA ASP A 31 21.03 21.44 2.64
C ASP A 31 20.21 20.34 3.36
N GLU A 32 18.89 20.29 3.15
CA GLU A 32 18.00 19.25 3.71
C GLU A 32 18.33 17.86 3.15
N VAL A 33 18.64 17.75 1.86
CA VAL A 33 19.08 16.50 1.22
C VAL A 33 20.40 16.02 1.84
N ALA A 34 21.37 16.92 2.01
CA ALA A 34 22.65 16.59 2.63
C ALA A 34 22.46 16.11 4.08
N ALA A 35 21.60 16.77 4.84
CA ALA A 35 21.27 16.40 6.21
C ALA A 35 20.62 15.01 6.29
N LEU A 36 19.60 14.74 5.46
CA LEU A 36 18.90 13.46 5.44
C LEU A 36 19.79 12.31 4.96
N TYR A 37 20.61 12.54 3.94
CA TYR A 37 21.64 11.59 3.52
C TYR A 37 22.63 11.29 4.65
N GLY A 38 23.07 12.32 5.39
CA GLY A 38 23.96 12.16 6.55
C GLY A 38 23.37 11.25 7.62
N LEU A 39 22.08 11.41 7.94
CA LEU A 39 21.37 10.55 8.89
C LEU A 39 21.27 9.10 8.40
N MET A 40 20.90 8.89 7.13
CA MET A 40 20.75 7.54 6.58
C MET A 40 22.09 6.81 6.41
N SER A 41 23.13 7.51 5.96
CA SER A 41 24.46 6.91 5.73
C SER A 41 25.16 6.47 7.02
N ARG A 42 24.83 7.10 8.16
CA ARG A 42 25.25 6.70 9.50
C ARG A 42 24.30 5.73 10.19
N LEU A 43 23.16 5.41 9.56
CA LEU A 43 22.09 4.60 10.12
C LEU A 43 21.45 5.20 11.39
N ASP A 44 21.57 6.51 11.58
CA ASP A 44 20.91 7.25 12.66
C ASP A 44 19.38 7.25 12.46
N TYR A 45 18.94 7.18 11.20
CA TYR A 45 17.52 7.09 10.82
C TYR A 45 17.37 6.41 9.45
N LEU A 46 16.30 5.62 9.28
CA LEU A 46 15.89 5.08 7.98
C LEU A 46 14.37 5.23 7.81
N PRO A 47 13.88 5.71 6.66
CA PRO A 47 12.45 5.74 6.38
C PRO A 47 11.92 4.33 6.06
N SER A 48 10.59 4.21 5.94
CA SER A 48 9.94 2.93 5.65
C SER A 48 10.38 2.32 4.32
N SER A 49 10.24 0.99 4.18
CA SER A 49 10.66 0.28 2.96
C SER A 49 10.04 0.83 1.67
N PRO A 50 8.75 1.20 1.60
CA PRO A 50 8.17 1.83 0.40
C PRO A 50 8.84 3.15 0.03
N THR A 51 9.16 3.99 1.02
CA THR A 51 9.95 5.22 0.79
C THR A 51 11.30 4.86 0.19
N LEU A 52 12.06 3.98 0.84
CA LEU A 52 13.38 3.54 0.38
C LEU A 52 13.36 2.99 -1.07
N PHE A 53 12.34 2.20 -1.41
CA PHE A 53 12.23 1.56 -2.73
C PHE A 53 11.73 2.47 -3.85
N ASN A 54 10.95 3.51 -3.52
CA ASN A 54 10.19 4.24 -4.53
C ASN A 54 10.53 5.75 -4.62
N SER A 55 11.19 6.35 -3.62
CA SER A 55 11.67 7.73 -3.70
C SER A 55 12.59 7.95 -4.91
N GLY A 56 12.38 9.03 -5.67
CA GLY A 56 13.17 9.33 -6.86
C GLY A 56 12.98 8.35 -8.03
N THR A 57 11.90 7.55 -8.03
CA THR A 57 11.53 6.68 -9.15
C THR A 57 10.34 7.22 -9.94
N ARG A 58 10.05 6.65 -11.12
CA ARG A 58 8.92 7.08 -11.98
C ARG A 58 7.54 6.94 -11.33
N HIS A 59 7.40 6.08 -10.31
CA HIS A 59 6.15 5.84 -9.59
C HIS A 59 6.41 5.86 -8.08
N PRO A 60 6.50 7.05 -7.46
CA PRO A 60 6.91 7.21 -6.07
C PRO A 60 5.77 6.94 -5.08
N GLN A 61 5.29 5.69 -5.01
CA GLN A 61 4.35 5.26 -3.97
C GLN A 61 5.15 5.01 -2.67
N MET A 62 5.20 5.99 -1.77
CA MET A 62 6.04 5.94 -0.56
C MET A 62 5.30 5.57 0.73
N SER A 63 3.97 5.46 0.69
CA SER A 63 3.12 5.11 1.81
C SER A 63 3.11 3.60 2.07
N SER A 64 3.21 3.23 3.34
CA SER A 64 3.20 1.83 3.76
C SER A 64 1.81 1.29 4.07
N CYS A 65 0.92 2.11 4.61
CA CYS A 65 -0.35 1.64 5.17
C CYS A 65 -1.52 2.45 4.63
N TYR A 66 -2.61 1.75 4.34
CA TYR A 66 -3.88 2.33 3.91
C TYR A 66 -5.00 1.84 4.81
N LEU A 67 -5.86 2.76 5.25
CA LEU A 67 -7.05 2.43 6.00
C LEU A 67 -8.27 2.67 5.12
N LEU A 68 -9.04 1.61 4.90
CA LEU A 68 -10.28 1.65 4.16
C LEU A 68 -11.44 1.48 5.15
N ASP A 69 -12.43 2.35 5.00
CA ASP A 69 -13.63 2.29 5.82
C ASP A 69 -14.52 1.11 5.40
N SER A 70 -15.42 0.69 6.30
CA SER A 70 -16.34 -0.41 6.05
C SER A 70 -17.20 -0.15 4.82
N PRO A 71 -17.38 -1.13 3.92
CA PRO A 71 -18.38 -1.01 2.87
C PRO A 71 -19.76 -0.75 3.48
N LYS A 72 -20.65 -0.13 2.71
CA LYS A 72 -22.08 -0.13 3.03
C LYS A 72 -22.58 -1.58 3.01
N ASP A 73 -23.67 -1.83 3.69
CA ASP A 73 -24.28 -3.16 3.80
C ASP A 73 -25.09 -3.54 2.54
N GLU A 74 -24.40 -3.47 1.41
CA GLU A 74 -24.89 -3.59 0.03
C GLU A 74 -23.83 -4.32 -0.81
N LEU A 75 -24.28 -5.14 -1.76
CA LEU A 75 -23.38 -6.00 -2.54
C LEU A 75 -22.36 -5.18 -3.34
N ASP A 76 -22.82 -4.15 -4.05
CA ASP A 76 -21.97 -3.32 -4.89
C ASP A 76 -20.87 -2.63 -4.07
N SER A 77 -21.19 -2.12 -2.88
CA SER A 77 -20.20 -1.48 -2.01
C SER A 77 -19.13 -2.46 -1.51
N ILE A 78 -19.47 -3.73 -1.29
CA ILE A 78 -18.51 -4.78 -0.93
C ILE A 78 -17.56 -5.05 -2.11
N TYR A 79 -18.08 -5.19 -3.33
CA TYR A 79 -17.26 -5.46 -4.51
C TYR A 79 -16.40 -4.25 -4.94
N ASP A 80 -16.91 -3.03 -4.80
CA ASP A 80 -16.12 -1.80 -4.98
C ASP A 80 -14.91 -1.79 -4.05
N ARG A 81 -15.11 -2.29 -2.82
CA ARG A 81 -14.03 -2.37 -1.84
C ARG A 81 -12.98 -3.42 -2.23
N TYR A 82 -13.39 -4.55 -2.81
CA TYR A 82 -12.45 -5.53 -3.38
C TYR A 82 -11.61 -4.91 -4.49
N HIS A 83 -12.24 -4.15 -5.40
CA HIS A 83 -11.53 -3.47 -6.47
C HIS A 83 -10.47 -2.50 -5.91
N GLN A 84 -10.82 -1.71 -4.89
CA GLN A 84 -9.87 -0.80 -4.26
C GLN A 84 -8.73 -1.52 -3.53
N VAL A 85 -9.03 -2.61 -2.81
CA VAL A 85 -7.99 -3.45 -2.18
C VAL A 85 -7.03 -4.00 -3.24
N ALA A 86 -7.55 -4.55 -4.34
CA ALA A 86 -6.72 -5.05 -5.43
C ALA A 86 -5.85 -3.94 -6.04
N ARG A 87 -6.40 -2.73 -6.20
CA ARG A 87 -5.67 -1.58 -6.73
C ARG A 87 -4.53 -1.10 -5.83
N LEU A 88 -4.75 -1.11 -4.52
CA LEU A 88 -3.76 -0.71 -3.51
C LEU A 88 -2.70 -1.80 -3.30
N SER A 89 -3.11 -3.06 -3.25
CA SER A 89 -2.21 -4.21 -3.09
C SER A 89 -1.19 -4.29 -4.22
N LYS A 90 -1.58 -3.93 -5.46
CA LYS A 90 -0.66 -3.84 -6.62
C LYS A 90 0.61 -3.02 -6.33
N HIS A 91 0.53 -1.98 -5.50
CA HIS A 91 1.62 -1.03 -5.23
C HIS A 91 2.21 -1.15 -3.81
N ALA A 92 2.10 -2.34 -3.21
CA ALA A 92 2.85 -2.75 -2.03
C ALA A 92 2.61 -1.93 -0.74
N GLY A 93 1.34 -1.62 -0.44
CA GLY A 93 0.92 -1.11 0.87
C GLY A 93 0.13 -2.16 1.66
N GLY A 94 0.35 -2.23 2.98
CA GLY A 94 -0.54 -2.95 3.89
C GLY A 94 -1.89 -2.25 3.99
N ILE A 95 -2.98 -3.02 4.07
CA ILE A 95 -4.34 -2.50 4.03
C ILE A 95 -5.09 -2.95 5.27
N GLY A 96 -5.58 -1.98 6.05
CA GLY A 96 -6.59 -2.20 7.07
C GLY A 96 -7.97 -1.92 6.49
N LEU A 97 -8.90 -2.84 6.64
CA LEU A 97 -10.28 -2.70 6.15
C LEU A 97 -11.26 -3.12 7.24
N SER A 98 -12.15 -2.20 7.64
CA SER A 98 -13.25 -2.51 8.55
C SER A 98 -14.40 -3.24 7.82
N TYR A 99 -15.17 -4.04 8.56
CA TYR A 99 -16.42 -4.67 8.10
C TYR A 99 -17.59 -4.42 9.05
N SER A 100 -17.46 -3.42 9.94
CA SER A 100 -18.39 -3.19 11.04
C SER A 100 -19.83 -2.87 10.62
N ARG A 101 -20.05 -2.40 9.38
CA ARG A 101 -21.41 -2.08 8.87
C ARG A 101 -22.12 -3.28 8.26
N ILE A 102 -21.40 -4.36 7.91
CA ILE A 102 -22.00 -5.50 7.24
C ILE A 102 -22.82 -6.33 8.23
N ARG A 103 -24.06 -6.65 7.86
CA ARG A 103 -24.98 -7.37 8.72
C ARG A 103 -24.47 -8.76 9.13
N ALA A 104 -24.82 -9.18 10.34
CA ALA A 104 -24.46 -10.49 10.88
C ALA A 104 -25.18 -11.65 10.17
N ARG A 105 -24.67 -12.87 10.36
CA ARG A 105 -25.30 -14.10 9.89
C ARG A 105 -26.71 -14.23 10.48
N GLY A 106 -27.67 -14.67 9.66
CA GLY A 106 -29.07 -14.80 10.06
C GLY A 106 -29.86 -13.48 9.99
N SER A 107 -29.23 -12.35 9.63
CA SER A 107 -29.98 -11.11 9.40
C SER A 107 -30.79 -11.20 8.11
N LEU A 108 -32.01 -10.65 8.11
CA LEU A 108 -32.88 -10.62 6.94
C LEU A 108 -32.24 -9.82 5.79
N ILE A 109 -32.36 -10.35 4.57
CA ILE A 109 -31.98 -9.67 3.33
C ILE A 109 -33.23 -9.04 2.72
N ARG A 110 -33.28 -7.71 2.77
CA ARG A 110 -34.33 -6.93 2.10
C ARG A 110 -34.28 -7.19 0.59
N GLY A 111 -35.43 -7.44 -0.03
CA GLY A 111 -35.56 -7.66 -1.47
C GLY A 111 -35.53 -9.13 -1.92
N THR A 112 -34.80 -10.01 -1.23
CA THR A 112 -34.74 -11.44 -1.58
C THR A 112 -35.45 -12.35 -0.58
N ASN A 113 -35.86 -11.82 0.58
CA ASN A 113 -36.45 -12.57 1.70
C ASN A 113 -35.57 -13.74 2.21
N GLY A 114 -34.26 -13.70 1.90
CA GLY A 114 -33.27 -14.64 2.38
C GLY A 114 -32.62 -14.19 3.68
N HIS A 115 -31.73 -15.02 4.22
CA HIS A 115 -30.93 -14.71 5.41
C HIS A 115 -29.45 -14.55 5.04
N SER A 116 -28.78 -13.58 5.64
CA SER A 116 -27.36 -13.31 5.42
C SER A 116 -26.50 -14.46 5.94
N ASN A 117 -25.42 -14.76 5.21
CA ASN A 117 -24.37 -15.67 5.66
C ASN A 117 -23.31 -14.97 6.55
N GLY A 118 -23.46 -13.67 6.80
CA GLY A 118 -22.51 -12.85 7.55
C GLY A 118 -21.25 -12.51 6.74
N ILE A 119 -20.21 -12.03 7.42
CA ILE A 119 -18.99 -11.51 6.79
C ILE A 119 -18.02 -12.59 6.30
N VAL A 120 -18.06 -13.80 6.88
CA VAL A 120 -17.04 -14.84 6.65
C VAL A 120 -16.90 -15.22 5.17
N PRO A 121 -17.98 -15.46 4.39
CA PRO A 121 -17.84 -15.76 2.97
C PRO A 121 -17.20 -14.61 2.17
N PHE A 122 -17.58 -13.36 2.45
CA PHE A 122 -16.99 -12.20 1.79
C PHE A 122 -15.50 -12.09 2.09
N LEU A 123 -15.10 -12.23 3.36
CA LEU A 123 -13.69 -12.18 3.75
C LEU A 123 -12.85 -13.28 3.11
N LYS A 124 -13.40 -14.50 2.95
CA LYS A 124 -12.71 -15.59 2.21
C LYS A 124 -12.53 -15.27 0.73
N THR A 125 -13.51 -14.62 0.10
CA THR A 125 -13.38 -14.17 -1.29
C THR A 125 -12.32 -13.07 -1.42
N LEU A 126 -12.29 -12.13 -0.49
CA LEU A 126 -11.27 -11.06 -0.46
C LEU A 126 -9.87 -11.63 -0.27
N ASP A 127 -9.68 -12.59 0.64
CA ASP A 127 -8.42 -13.27 0.88
C ASP A 127 -7.86 -13.92 -0.40
N ALA A 128 -8.71 -14.70 -1.10
CA ALA A 128 -8.35 -15.29 -2.39
C ALA A 128 -8.00 -14.22 -3.45
N SER A 129 -8.73 -13.10 -3.46
CA SER A 129 -8.44 -11.98 -4.37
C SER A 129 -7.09 -11.32 -4.07
N VAL A 130 -6.76 -11.09 -2.79
CA VAL A 130 -5.47 -10.52 -2.38
C VAL A 130 -4.34 -11.46 -2.73
N ALA A 131 -4.49 -12.76 -2.49
CA ALA A 131 -3.49 -13.77 -2.85
C ALA A 131 -3.19 -13.81 -4.35
N ALA A 132 -4.17 -13.51 -5.20
CA ALA A 132 -3.99 -13.42 -6.65
C ALA A 132 -3.23 -12.15 -7.09
N VAL A 133 -3.29 -11.07 -6.30
CA VAL A 133 -2.59 -9.81 -6.58
C VAL A 133 -1.17 -9.88 -6.03
N ASN A 134 -0.19 -10.10 -6.91
CA ASN A 134 1.22 -9.98 -6.57
C ASN A 134 1.60 -8.49 -6.43
N GLN A 135 2.19 -8.07 -5.30
CA GLN A 135 2.59 -6.67 -5.04
C GLN A 135 3.82 -6.28 -5.90
N GLY A 136 3.65 -6.22 -7.22
CA GLY A 136 4.68 -5.83 -8.18
C GLY A 136 5.91 -6.75 -8.20
N GLY A 137 5.78 -8.01 -7.76
CA GLY A 137 6.88 -8.98 -7.72
C GLY A 137 7.88 -8.75 -6.58
N ARG A 138 7.62 -7.83 -5.65
CA ARG A 138 8.51 -7.52 -4.52
C ARG A 138 8.12 -8.26 -3.24
N ARG A 139 6.83 -8.34 -2.91
CA ARG A 139 6.29 -9.10 -1.76
C ARG A 139 4.91 -9.69 -2.08
N LYS A 140 4.48 -10.69 -1.31
CA LYS A 140 3.10 -11.19 -1.35
C LYS A 140 2.19 -10.26 -0.57
N GLY A 141 0.97 -10.08 -1.10
CA GLY A 141 -0.18 -9.34 -0.58
C GLY A 141 -0.40 -9.54 0.90
#